data_AF-A0A2D4S987-F1
#
_entry.id   AF-A0A2D4S987-F1
#
_cell.length_a   1.000
_cell.length_b   1.000
_cell.length_c   1.000
_cell.angle_alpha   90.00
_cell.angle_beta   90.00
_cell.angle_gamma   90.00
#
_symmetry.space_group_name_H-M   'P 1'
#
loop_
_entity.id
_entity.type
_entity.pdbx_description
1 polymer ?
#
loop_
_entity_poly.entity_id
_entity_poly.type
_entity_poly.pdbx_seq_one_letter_code
_entity_poly.pdbx_strand_id
1 'polypeptide(L)'
;MTDAAPRHLYRAEQVRELDRRFIEVHGVPGFELMQRAAHSAFDALRGQWPGARALGIVAGPGNNGGDGLLVGALALQAGLNVQLSLVGDADRARGAAAQALAAFREAGGVVDSELKLPDHDVDVVVDALLGTGLSRPLEGRFLEAVRLMNSAASAGAGLAAVDIPTGLDADTGRVWGECVRADITPSFIGAKLGLYTGAGPAYSGRILFDGLGAPASVYADVPVAACRLCAEDRMPALAPRDRAAHKGRFGHVLCVGGNTGMAGAVVMAAEAALRTGAGLTSVATRAAHAGLTAMIRPEIMCRGVETNGELAALLRSASVAAIGPGLGQDGWARRVLARALDSRLPLVVDADALNLLAQEPIARGDWVLTPHPGEAARLLGCKTSAVQDDRPEAARRLAREFNAVVVLKGAGTLVATPSGALWLSDTGNPGMASGGMGDTLTGVIAGLLAQTADSALAARLGVWIHGRAADLAAADGERGLAASDLLPHVRRLVNP
;
A
#
# COMPACT_ATOMS: atom_id res chain seq x y z
N MET A 1 -17.71 10.58 8.81
CA MET A 1 -16.59 9.80 8.25
C MET A 1 -15.62 10.73 7.56
N THR A 2 -14.31 10.53 7.77
CA THR A 2 -13.26 11.22 7.00
C THR A 2 -12.81 10.29 5.88
N ASP A 3 -12.69 10.80 4.65
CA ASP A 3 -12.08 10.04 3.53
C ASP A 3 -10.59 9.75 3.77
N ALA A 4 -9.97 10.43 4.72
CA ALA A 4 -8.62 10.12 5.15
C ALA A 4 -8.64 8.85 6.01
N ALA A 5 -8.01 7.78 5.49
CA ALA A 5 -7.75 6.57 6.27
C ALA A 5 -7.02 6.91 7.60
N PRO A 6 -7.07 6.07 8.63
CA PRO A 6 -6.34 6.29 9.88
C PRO A 6 -4.85 5.95 9.75
N ARG A 7 -3.99 6.67 10.49
CA ARG A 7 -2.52 6.51 10.42
C ARG A 7 -2.04 5.12 10.83
N HIS A 8 -2.69 4.49 11.80
CA HIS A 8 -2.31 3.16 12.29
C HIS A 8 -3.15 2.08 11.60
N LEU A 9 -2.46 1.05 11.11
CA LEU A 9 -3.06 -0.12 10.49
C LEU A 9 -2.84 -1.34 11.38
N TYR A 10 -3.83 -2.21 11.43
CA TYR A 10 -3.91 -3.32 12.38
C TYR A 10 -4.13 -4.66 11.66
N ARG A 11 -3.71 -5.73 12.32
CA ARG A 11 -4.09 -7.12 12.01
C ARG A 11 -5.44 -7.45 12.62
N ALA A 12 -6.09 -8.49 12.11
CA ALA A 12 -7.36 -9.00 12.60
C ALA A 12 -7.34 -9.25 14.12
N GLU A 13 -6.27 -9.83 14.64
CA GLU A 13 -6.09 -10.06 16.08
C GLU A 13 -6.08 -8.75 16.88
N GLN A 14 -5.38 -7.74 16.40
CA GLN A 14 -5.29 -6.44 17.07
C GLN A 14 -6.64 -5.71 17.04
N VAL A 15 -7.40 -5.83 15.95
CA VAL A 15 -8.77 -5.28 15.88
C VAL A 15 -9.70 -5.95 16.89
N ARG A 16 -9.61 -7.29 17.03
CA ARG A 16 -10.38 -8.00 18.07
C ARG A 16 -10.00 -7.55 19.48
N GLU A 17 -8.72 -7.24 19.71
CA GLU A 17 -8.26 -6.70 20.99
C GLU A 17 -8.80 -5.27 21.23
N LEU A 18 -8.87 -4.43 20.18
CA LEU A 18 -9.52 -3.11 20.28
C LEU A 18 -11.00 -3.25 20.64
N ASP A 19 -11.73 -4.15 19.99
CA ASP A 19 -13.14 -4.45 20.31
C ASP A 19 -13.29 -4.92 21.76
N ARG A 20 -12.46 -5.89 22.18
CA ARG A 20 -12.48 -6.43 23.55
C ARG A 20 -12.24 -5.33 24.58
N ARG A 21 -11.25 -4.46 24.37
CA ARG A 21 -10.97 -3.34 25.28
C ARG A 21 -12.11 -2.35 25.34
N PHE A 22 -12.73 -2.04 24.19
CA PHE A 22 -13.85 -1.11 24.18
C PHE A 22 -15.06 -1.66 24.95
N ILE A 23 -15.29 -2.98 24.86
CA ILE A 23 -16.36 -3.64 25.58
C ILE A 23 -16.05 -3.81 27.06
N GLU A 24 -14.91 -4.40 27.40
CA GLU A 24 -14.60 -4.84 28.76
C GLU A 24 -14.03 -3.72 29.64
N VAL A 25 -13.19 -2.84 29.09
CA VAL A 25 -12.51 -1.78 29.87
C VAL A 25 -13.36 -0.52 29.93
N HIS A 26 -14.01 -0.18 28.82
CA HIS A 26 -14.84 1.02 28.70
C HIS A 26 -16.34 0.76 28.91
N GLY A 27 -16.74 -0.50 29.10
CA GLY A 27 -18.11 -0.88 29.47
C GLY A 27 -19.15 -0.67 28.38
N VAL A 28 -18.74 -0.54 27.10
CA VAL A 28 -19.67 -0.40 25.98
C VAL A 28 -20.21 -1.78 25.61
N PRO A 29 -21.52 -2.05 25.73
CA PRO A 29 -22.07 -3.35 25.36
C PRO A 29 -21.73 -3.72 23.90
N GLY A 30 -21.36 -4.97 23.63
CA GLY A 30 -20.97 -5.39 22.29
C GLY A 30 -22.06 -5.17 21.23
N PHE A 31 -23.32 -5.23 21.61
CA PHE A 31 -24.43 -4.88 20.71
C PHE A 31 -24.54 -3.39 20.42
N GLU A 32 -24.23 -2.52 21.40
CA GLU A 32 -24.17 -1.08 21.17
C GLU A 32 -23.03 -0.74 20.18
N LEU A 33 -21.88 -1.41 20.30
CA LEU A 33 -20.78 -1.24 19.36
C LEU A 33 -21.18 -1.67 17.93
N MET A 34 -21.89 -2.80 17.80
CA MET A 34 -22.46 -3.29 16.54
C MET A 34 -23.48 -2.30 15.95
N GLN A 35 -24.34 -1.70 16.79
CA GLN A 35 -25.27 -0.65 16.35
C GLN A 35 -24.54 0.57 15.79
N ARG A 36 -23.43 0.99 16.39
CA ARG A 36 -22.61 2.11 15.87
C ARG A 36 -21.98 1.76 14.52
N ALA A 37 -21.44 0.56 14.37
CA ALA A 37 -20.89 0.08 13.11
C ALA A 37 -21.96 0.04 11.99
N ALA A 38 -23.13 -0.52 12.29
CA ALA A 38 -24.26 -0.57 11.35
C ALA A 38 -24.77 0.82 10.94
N HIS A 39 -24.87 1.78 11.87
CA HIS A 39 -25.23 3.16 11.53
C HIS A 39 -24.18 3.78 10.60
N SER A 40 -22.89 3.62 10.92
CA SER A 40 -21.82 4.16 10.09
C SER A 40 -21.82 3.55 8.67
N ALA A 41 -22.01 2.23 8.55
CA ALA A 41 -22.18 1.56 7.26
C ALA A 41 -23.41 2.07 6.49
N PHE A 42 -24.55 2.23 7.17
CA PHE A 42 -25.77 2.72 6.52
C PHE A 42 -25.62 4.16 6.04
N ASP A 43 -25.01 5.04 6.85
CA ASP A 43 -24.70 6.42 6.46
C ASP A 43 -23.76 6.47 5.25
N ALA A 44 -22.75 5.59 5.21
CA ALA A 44 -21.86 5.45 4.06
C ALA A 44 -22.61 5.04 2.79
N LEU A 45 -23.51 4.08 2.91
CA LEU A 45 -24.35 3.60 1.81
C LEU A 45 -25.27 4.71 1.30
N ARG A 46 -25.95 5.43 2.20
CA ARG A 46 -26.81 6.58 1.86
C ARG A 46 -26.03 7.74 1.25
N GLY A 47 -24.79 7.96 1.69
CA GLY A 47 -23.91 8.99 1.12
C GLY A 47 -23.45 8.64 -0.30
N GLN A 48 -23.13 7.38 -0.56
CA GLN A 48 -22.70 6.91 -1.88
C GLN A 48 -23.86 6.76 -2.87
N TRP A 49 -25.00 6.24 -2.42
CA TRP A 49 -26.20 6.01 -3.23
C TRP A 49 -27.44 6.63 -2.60
N PRO A 50 -27.57 7.98 -2.60
CA PRO A 50 -28.69 8.67 -1.94
C PRO A 50 -30.05 8.35 -2.57
N GLY A 51 -30.05 7.96 -3.85
CA GLY A 51 -31.24 7.56 -4.61
C GLY A 51 -31.66 6.10 -4.45
N ALA A 52 -30.88 5.26 -3.74
CA ALA A 52 -31.20 3.86 -3.56
C ALA A 52 -32.53 3.69 -2.79
N ARG A 53 -33.38 2.80 -3.31
CA ARG A 53 -34.69 2.41 -2.77
C ARG A 53 -34.75 0.94 -2.40
N ALA A 54 -33.89 0.10 -2.99
CA ALA A 54 -33.89 -1.34 -2.74
C ALA A 54 -32.48 -1.87 -2.44
N LEU A 55 -32.34 -2.61 -1.35
CA LEU A 55 -31.11 -3.24 -0.89
C LEU A 55 -31.23 -4.77 -0.90
N GLY A 56 -30.22 -5.42 -1.45
CA GLY A 56 -29.97 -6.85 -1.28
C GLY A 56 -28.84 -7.08 -0.29
N ILE A 57 -29.09 -7.72 0.85
CA ILE A 57 -28.09 -7.94 1.90
C ILE A 57 -27.78 -9.43 1.99
N VAL A 58 -26.50 -9.77 1.92
CA VAL A 58 -26.03 -11.14 2.14
C VAL A 58 -25.23 -11.17 3.44
N ALA A 59 -25.80 -11.81 4.46
CA ALA A 59 -25.25 -11.84 5.81
C ALA A 59 -24.75 -13.24 6.20
N GLY A 60 -23.69 -13.29 6.99
CA GLY A 60 -23.23 -14.53 7.64
C GLY A 60 -23.77 -14.69 9.06
N PRO A 61 -23.43 -15.79 9.76
CA PRO A 61 -23.92 -16.05 11.12
C PRO A 61 -23.12 -15.34 12.22
N GLY A 62 -21.99 -14.70 11.88
CA GLY A 62 -21.09 -14.03 12.82
C GLY A 62 -21.40 -12.54 13.04
N ASN A 63 -20.49 -11.83 13.73
CA ASN A 63 -20.66 -10.41 14.03
C ASN A 63 -20.84 -9.55 12.77
N ASN A 64 -20.08 -9.82 11.69
CA ASN A 64 -20.22 -9.07 10.43
C ASN A 64 -21.64 -9.19 9.84
N GLY A 65 -22.26 -10.37 9.96
CA GLY A 65 -23.65 -10.54 9.55
C GLY A 65 -24.64 -9.86 10.50
N GLY A 66 -24.29 -9.75 11.78
CA GLY A 66 -25.01 -8.89 12.74
C GLY A 66 -25.01 -7.42 12.32
N ASP A 67 -23.87 -6.89 11.88
CA ASP A 67 -23.78 -5.54 11.31
C ASP A 67 -24.70 -5.41 10.07
N GLY A 68 -24.68 -6.39 9.17
CA GLY A 68 -25.57 -6.44 8.00
C GLY A 68 -27.07 -6.49 8.35
N LEU A 69 -27.45 -7.27 9.36
CA LEU A 69 -28.83 -7.33 9.86
C LEU A 69 -29.30 -5.97 10.39
N LEU A 70 -28.44 -5.26 11.14
CA LEU A 70 -28.75 -3.93 11.63
C LEU A 70 -28.77 -2.87 10.52
N VAL A 71 -27.89 -2.96 9.51
CA VAL A 71 -27.99 -2.14 8.30
C VAL A 71 -29.34 -2.36 7.61
N GLY A 72 -29.79 -3.61 7.51
CA GLY A 72 -31.12 -3.94 6.99
C GLY A 72 -32.26 -3.34 7.82
N ALA A 73 -32.14 -3.38 9.15
CA ALA A 73 -33.14 -2.80 10.06
C ALA A 73 -33.25 -1.28 9.87
N LEU A 74 -32.11 -0.59 9.79
CA LEU A 74 -32.05 0.85 9.53
C LEU A 74 -32.62 1.22 8.15
N ALA A 75 -32.32 0.41 7.13
CA ALA A 75 -32.85 0.60 5.79
C ALA A 75 -34.39 0.47 5.74
N LEU A 76 -34.96 -0.54 6.42
CA LEU A 76 -36.42 -0.70 6.55
C LEU A 76 -37.06 0.50 7.27
N GLN A 77 -36.46 0.95 8.37
CA GLN A 77 -36.93 2.12 9.12
C GLN A 77 -36.87 3.40 8.28
N ALA A 78 -35.90 3.50 7.37
CA ALA A 78 -35.80 4.59 6.39
C ALA A 78 -36.72 4.43 5.16
N GLY A 79 -37.53 3.36 5.10
CA GLY A 79 -38.51 3.13 4.04
C GLY A 79 -37.95 2.50 2.76
N LEU A 80 -36.78 1.86 2.83
CA LEU A 80 -36.21 1.12 1.70
C LEU A 80 -36.76 -0.32 1.67
N ASN A 81 -36.83 -0.88 0.47
CA ASN A 81 -37.10 -2.31 0.29
C ASN A 81 -35.84 -3.10 0.62
N VAL A 82 -35.93 -4.09 1.50
CA VAL A 82 -34.77 -4.90 1.91
C VAL A 82 -35.06 -6.38 1.67
N GLN A 83 -34.18 -7.03 0.91
CA GLN A 83 -34.12 -8.47 0.73
C GLN A 83 -32.85 -8.97 1.42
N LEU A 84 -32.98 -9.78 2.48
CA LEU A 84 -31.82 -10.27 3.25
C LEU A 84 -31.74 -11.78 3.19
N SER A 85 -30.64 -12.30 2.66
CA SER A 85 -30.30 -13.73 2.69
C SER A 85 -29.24 -14.02 3.74
N LEU A 86 -29.50 -15.00 4.59
CA LEU A 86 -28.53 -15.48 5.57
C LEU A 86 -27.84 -16.75 5.07
N VAL A 87 -26.51 -16.70 4.94
CA VAL A 87 -25.69 -17.84 4.53
C VAL A 87 -25.19 -18.56 5.77
N GLY A 88 -25.93 -19.59 6.17
CA GLY A 88 -25.67 -20.36 7.38
C GLY A 88 -26.95 -20.59 8.14
N ASP A 89 -26.82 -21.05 9.38
CA ASP A 89 -27.94 -21.36 10.25
C ASP A 89 -28.22 -20.17 11.18
N ALA A 90 -29.41 -19.55 11.04
CA ALA A 90 -29.84 -18.43 11.86
C ALA A 90 -29.89 -18.79 13.36
N ASP A 91 -30.18 -20.05 13.67
CA ASP A 91 -30.28 -20.54 15.05
C ASP A 91 -28.91 -20.69 15.71
N ARG A 92 -27.81 -20.47 14.96
CA ARG A 92 -26.44 -20.39 15.49
C ARG A 92 -26.01 -18.97 15.84
N ALA A 93 -26.82 -17.95 15.58
CA ALA A 93 -26.53 -16.60 16.05
C ALA A 93 -26.45 -16.59 17.59
N ARG A 94 -25.41 -15.95 18.14
CA ARG A 94 -25.17 -15.83 19.59
C ARG A 94 -24.79 -14.39 19.93
N GLY A 95 -25.00 -14.00 21.18
CA GLY A 95 -24.62 -12.67 21.67
C GLY A 95 -25.24 -11.53 20.85
N ALA A 96 -24.41 -10.57 20.44
CA ALA A 96 -24.84 -9.39 19.69
C ALA A 96 -25.51 -9.74 18.34
N ALA A 97 -25.06 -10.78 17.64
CA ALA A 97 -25.66 -11.19 16.36
C ALA A 97 -27.10 -11.69 16.53
N ALA A 98 -27.42 -12.34 17.65
CA ALA A 98 -28.79 -12.77 17.94
C ALA A 98 -29.71 -11.56 18.24
N GLN A 99 -29.18 -10.55 18.94
CA GLN A 99 -29.89 -9.30 19.20
C GLN A 99 -30.12 -8.51 17.90
N ALA A 100 -29.15 -8.51 16.97
CA ALA A 100 -29.30 -7.92 15.65
C ALA A 100 -30.39 -8.61 14.81
N LEU A 101 -30.47 -9.94 14.86
CA LEU A 101 -31.53 -10.69 14.19
C LEU A 101 -32.91 -10.35 14.77
N ALA A 102 -33.03 -10.21 16.09
CA ALA A 102 -34.27 -9.77 16.72
C ALA A 102 -34.66 -8.35 16.28
N ALA A 103 -33.73 -7.40 16.30
CA ALA A 103 -33.96 -6.02 15.87
C ALA A 103 -34.39 -5.93 14.39
N PHE A 104 -33.78 -6.74 13.52
CA PHE A 104 -34.17 -6.80 12.10
C PHE A 104 -35.62 -7.31 11.93
N ARG A 105 -36.01 -8.35 12.67
CA ARG A 105 -37.38 -8.87 12.65
C ARG A 105 -38.39 -7.87 13.22
N GLU A 106 -38.03 -7.17 14.29
CA GLU A 106 -38.86 -6.10 14.88
C GLU A 106 -39.08 -4.93 13.92
N ALA A 107 -38.08 -4.61 13.08
CA ALA A 107 -38.21 -3.63 12.01
C ALA A 107 -39.07 -4.11 10.81
N GLY A 108 -39.64 -5.32 10.88
CA GLY A 108 -40.46 -5.92 9.83
C GLY A 108 -39.66 -6.72 8.80
N GLY A 109 -38.37 -6.96 9.03
CA GLY A 109 -37.50 -7.71 8.13
C GLY A 109 -37.77 -9.21 8.13
N VAL A 110 -37.69 -9.80 6.93
CA VAL A 110 -37.75 -11.26 6.73
C VAL A 110 -36.37 -11.74 6.29
N VAL A 111 -35.90 -12.81 6.93
CA VAL A 111 -34.64 -13.46 6.56
C VAL A 111 -34.93 -14.65 5.66
N ASP A 112 -34.40 -14.64 4.45
CA ASP A 112 -34.49 -15.76 3.53
C ASP A 112 -33.37 -16.77 3.78
N SER A 113 -33.76 -18.04 3.89
CA SER A 113 -32.84 -19.18 3.95
C SER A 113 -32.25 -19.51 2.57
N GLU A 114 -32.95 -19.14 1.50
CA GLU A 114 -32.46 -19.22 0.14
C GLU A 114 -31.55 -18.02 -0.16
N LEU A 115 -30.44 -18.31 -0.84
CA LEU A 115 -29.50 -17.29 -1.26
C LEU A 115 -30.06 -16.62 -2.53
N LYS A 116 -30.62 -15.43 -2.38
CA LYS A 116 -31.20 -14.65 -3.46
C LYS A 116 -31.06 -13.15 -3.20
N LEU A 117 -31.05 -12.39 -4.27
CA LEU A 117 -31.17 -10.93 -4.25
C LEU A 117 -32.55 -10.58 -4.85
N PRO A 118 -33.02 -9.32 -4.76
CA PRO A 118 -34.23 -8.92 -5.46
C PRO A 118 -34.14 -9.26 -6.96
N ASP A 119 -35.18 -9.91 -7.51
CA ASP A 119 -35.19 -10.37 -8.91
C ASP A 119 -35.10 -9.21 -9.92
N HIS A 120 -35.61 -8.03 -9.55
CA HIS A 120 -35.54 -6.78 -10.29
C HIS A 120 -35.27 -5.61 -9.32
N ASP A 121 -34.67 -4.54 -9.83
CA ASP A 121 -34.52 -3.25 -9.14
C ASP A 121 -33.61 -3.25 -7.88
N VAL A 122 -32.63 -4.15 -7.73
CA VAL A 122 -31.63 -4.01 -6.66
C VAL A 122 -30.68 -2.85 -6.97
N ASP A 123 -30.78 -1.77 -6.19
CA ASP A 123 -29.92 -0.61 -6.37
C ASP A 123 -28.54 -0.86 -5.76
N VAL A 124 -28.50 -1.49 -4.58
CA VAL A 124 -27.28 -1.74 -3.81
C VAL A 124 -27.29 -3.12 -3.19
N VAL A 125 -26.19 -3.84 -3.34
CA VAL A 125 -25.90 -5.09 -2.67
C VAL A 125 -24.94 -4.83 -1.50
N VAL A 126 -25.21 -5.44 -0.35
CA VAL A 126 -24.39 -5.33 0.86
C VAL A 126 -23.80 -6.69 1.20
N ASP A 127 -22.48 -6.78 1.11
CA ASP A 127 -21.70 -7.89 1.64
C ASP A 127 -21.50 -7.70 3.15
N ALA A 128 -22.18 -8.53 3.93
CA ALA A 128 -22.02 -8.67 5.36
C ALA A 128 -21.72 -10.14 5.73
N LEU A 129 -21.07 -10.87 4.81
CA LEU A 129 -20.99 -12.31 4.87
C LEU A 129 -19.90 -12.79 5.84
N LEU A 130 -18.65 -12.39 5.65
CA LEU A 130 -17.54 -12.73 6.53
C LEU A 130 -16.66 -11.50 6.80
N GLY A 131 -16.30 -11.29 8.07
CA GLY A 131 -15.37 -10.24 8.48
C GLY A 131 -13.91 -10.71 8.51
N THR A 132 -13.14 -10.17 9.47
CA THR A 132 -11.68 -10.39 9.64
C THR A 132 -11.23 -11.82 9.99
N GLY A 133 -12.15 -12.79 10.07
CA GLY A 133 -11.87 -14.17 10.53
C GLY A 133 -11.47 -15.16 9.43
N LEU A 134 -11.43 -14.74 8.16
CA LEU A 134 -11.18 -15.65 7.05
C LEU A 134 -9.70 -16.05 6.95
N SER A 135 -9.44 -17.35 6.88
CA SER A 135 -8.08 -17.91 6.79
C SER A 135 -7.97 -19.12 5.86
N ARG A 136 -8.97 -19.34 5.00
CA ARG A 136 -9.05 -20.47 4.07
C ARG A 136 -9.90 -20.10 2.85
N PRO A 137 -9.71 -20.77 1.70
CA PRO A 137 -10.53 -20.54 0.51
C PRO A 137 -12.03 -20.64 0.79
N LEU A 138 -12.82 -19.80 0.12
CA LEU A 138 -14.28 -19.88 0.17
C LEU A 138 -14.76 -21.12 -0.59
N GLU A 139 -15.75 -21.81 -0.02
CA GLU A 139 -16.33 -23.03 -0.57
C GLU A 139 -17.86 -23.04 -0.41
N GLY A 140 -18.53 -23.85 -1.22
CA GLY A 140 -19.98 -24.05 -1.15
C GLY A 140 -20.79 -22.74 -1.21
N ARG A 141 -21.78 -22.62 -0.31
CA ARG A 141 -22.71 -21.48 -0.29
C ARG A 141 -22.03 -20.13 -0.07
N PHE A 142 -20.88 -20.08 0.60
CA PHE A 142 -20.13 -18.83 0.77
C PHE A 142 -19.54 -18.35 -0.57
N LEU A 143 -19.01 -19.27 -1.37
CA LEU A 143 -18.49 -18.96 -2.70
C LEU A 143 -19.63 -18.57 -3.66
N GLU A 144 -20.76 -19.28 -3.61
CA GLU A 144 -21.96 -18.95 -4.38
C GLU A 144 -22.47 -17.54 -4.07
N ALA A 145 -22.47 -17.15 -2.78
CA ALA A 145 -22.86 -15.82 -2.34
C ALA A 145 -21.95 -14.72 -2.90
N VAL A 146 -20.63 -14.91 -2.84
CA VAL A 146 -19.67 -13.95 -3.43
C VAL A 146 -19.90 -13.79 -4.94
N ARG A 147 -20.12 -14.88 -5.66
CA ARG A 147 -20.42 -14.86 -7.11
C ARG A 147 -21.73 -14.16 -7.43
N LEU A 148 -22.76 -14.37 -6.61
CA LEU A 148 -24.06 -13.71 -6.76
C LEU A 148 -23.92 -12.19 -6.59
N MET A 149 -23.23 -11.73 -5.55
CA MET A 149 -23.00 -10.30 -5.31
C MET A 149 -22.18 -9.64 -6.43
N ASN A 150 -21.08 -10.27 -6.85
CA ASN A 150 -20.26 -9.77 -7.95
C ASN A 150 -21.01 -9.74 -9.30
N SER A 151 -21.89 -10.73 -9.55
CA SER A 151 -22.75 -10.76 -10.73
C SER A 151 -23.76 -9.61 -10.74
N ALA A 152 -24.39 -9.34 -9.60
CA ALA A 152 -25.31 -8.22 -9.46
C ALA A 152 -24.62 -6.86 -9.67
N ALA A 153 -23.40 -6.70 -9.13
CA ALA A 153 -22.59 -5.51 -9.36
C ALA A 153 -22.23 -5.33 -10.85
N SER A 154 -21.86 -6.43 -11.51
CA SER A 154 -21.58 -6.43 -12.96
C SER A 154 -22.82 -6.09 -13.81
N ALA A 155 -24.02 -6.34 -13.28
CA ALA A 155 -25.30 -5.97 -13.89
C ALA A 155 -25.73 -4.51 -13.60
N GLY A 156 -24.97 -3.76 -12.80
CA GLY A 156 -25.18 -2.34 -12.56
C GLY A 156 -25.58 -1.95 -11.14
N ALA A 157 -25.75 -2.90 -10.22
CA ALA A 157 -25.99 -2.58 -8.81
C ALA A 157 -24.72 -2.02 -8.15
N GLY A 158 -24.87 -1.10 -7.19
CA GLY A 158 -23.78 -0.74 -6.29
C GLY A 158 -23.43 -1.91 -5.36
N LEU A 159 -22.18 -2.02 -4.93
CA LEU A 159 -21.75 -3.09 -4.02
C LEU A 159 -20.93 -2.51 -2.85
N ALA A 160 -21.45 -2.65 -1.63
CA ALA A 160 -20.76 -2.26 -0.41
C ALA A 160 -20.31 -3.49 0.39
N ALA A 161 -19.06 -3.49 0.86
CA ALA A 161 -18.57 -4.51 1.78
C ALA A 161 -18.47 -3.96 3.21
N VAL A 162 -19.22 -4.55 4.13
CA VAL A 162 -19.20 -4.18 5.54
C VAL A 162 -17.93 -4.76 6.18
N ASP A 163 -17.17 -3.86 6.79
CA ASP A 163 -15.88 -4.05 7.46
C ASP A 163 -14.69 -4.42 6.55
N ILE A 164 -14.85 -5.48 5.74
CA ILE A 164 -13.86 -6.00 4.80
C ILE A 164 -14.57 -6.82 3.71
N PRO A 165 -14.16 -6.74 2.43
CA PRO A 165 -14.73 -7.59 1.39
C PRO A 165 -14.54 -9.08 1.70
N THR A 166 -15.64 -9.83 1.70
CA THR A 166 -15.61 -11.28 1.91
C THR A 166 -14.72 -11.94 0.87
N GLY A 167 -13.78 -12.75 1.34
CA GLY A 167 -12.73 -13.38 0.50
C GLY A 167 -11.37 -12.70 0.62
N LEU A 168 -11.28 -11.50 1.19
CA LEU A 168 -10.04 -10.80 1.44
C LEU A 168 -9.47 -11.12 2.83
N ASP A 169 -8.17 -11.35 2.89
CA ASP A 169 -7.45 -11.50 4.15
C ASP A 169 -7.17 -10.14 4.80
N ALA A 170 -7.58 -9.97 6.05
CA ALA A 170 -7.47 -8.70 6.77
C ALA A 170 -6.02 -8.32 7.13
N ASP A 171 -5.10 -9.28 7.17
CA ASP A 171 -3.71 -9.06 7.57
C ASP A 171 -2.82 -8.79 6.37
N THR A 172 -3.02 -9.52 5.27
CA THR A 172 -2.08 -9.53 4.14
C THR A 172 -2.64 -8.97 2.84
N GLY A 173 -3.97 -8.89 2.72
CA GLY A 173 -4.64 -8.47 1.48
C GLY A 173 -4.58 -9.51 0.37
N ARG A 174 -4.25 -10.77 0.68
CA ARG A 174 -4.41 -11.91 -0.24
C ARG A 174 -5.90 -12.23 -0.44
N VAL A 175 -6.22 -12.83 -1.59
CA VAL A 175 -7.57 -13.36 -1.86
C VAL A 175 -7.60 -14.85 -1.59
N TRP A 176 -8.60 -15.28 -0.83
CA TRP A 176 -8.86 -16.68 -0.50
C TRP A 176 -9.85 -17.31 -1.49
N GLY A 177 -9.38 -17.58 -2.70
CA GLY A 177 -10.19 -18.13 -3.80
C GLY A 177 -10.84 -17.01 -4.61
N GLU A 178 -12.07 -16.64 -4.28
CA GLU A 178 -12.77 -15.49 -4.85
C GLU A 178 -13.05 -14.44 -3.78
N CYS A 179 -13.24 -13.18 -4.20
CA CYS A 179 -13.48 -12.07 -3.28
C CYS A 179 -14.54 -11.13 -3.86
N VAL A 180 -15.34 -10.56 -2.96
CA VAL A 180 -16.28 -9.48 -3.26
C VAL A 180 -15.48 -8.28 -3.76
N ARG A 181 -15.89 -7.71 -4.89
CA ARG A 181 -15.27 -6.50 -5.45
C ARG A 181 -16.17 -5.30 -5.22
N ALA A 182 -15.98 -4.64 -4.08
CA ALA A 182 -16.84 -3.55 -3.63
C ALA A 182 -16.48 -2.20 -4.28
N ASP A 183 -17.49 -1.35 -4.42
CA ASP A 183 -17.34 0.07 -4.76
C ASP A 183 -16.94 0.89 -3.52
N ILE A 184 -17.45 0.53 -2.35
CA ILE A 184 -17.08 1.11 -1.06
C ILE A 184 -16.94 0.03 0.02
N THR A 185 -16.06 0.28 0.99
CA THR A 185 -15.89 -0.56 2.19
C THR A 185 -15.93 0.32 3.43
N PRO A 186 -17.09 0.48 4.10
CA PRO A 186 -17.15 1.02 5.44
C PRO A 186 -16.42 0.08 6.41
N SER A 187 -15.38 0.58 7.10
CA SER A 187 -14.54 -0.23 7.98
C SER A 187 -14.38 0.42 9.34
N PHE A 188 -14.36 -0.40 10.39
CA PHE A 188 -14.59 0.10 11.74
C PHE A 188 -13.43 -0.13 12.69
N ILE A 189 -13.42 0.65 13.76
CA ILE A 189 -12.59 0.63 14.98
C ILE A 189 -11.07 0.68 14.74
N GLY A 190 -10.51 -0.23 13.96
CA GLY A 190 -9.12 -0.23 13.51
C GLY A 190 -9.06 -0.61 12.03
N ALA A 191 -8.32 0.18 11.24
CA ALA A 191 -8.16 -0.09 9.83
C ALA A 191 -7.27 -1.31 9.60
N LYS A 192 -7.80 -2.28 8.85
CA LYS A 192 -7.12 -3.55 8.60
C LYS A 192 -6.05 -3.37 7.53
N LEU A 193 -4.83 -3.86 7.79
CA LEU A 193 -3.69 -3.71 6.87
C LEU A 193 -4.02 -4.26 5.47
N GLY A 194 -4.70 -5.40 5.40
CA GLY A 194 -5.04 -6.10 4.17
C GLY A 194 -5.94 -5.32 3.21
N LEU A 195 -6.65 -4.28 3.67
CA LEU A 195 -7.41 -3.38 2.80
C LEU A 195 -6.51 -2.51 1.92
N TYR A 196 -5.27 -2.25 2.35
CA TYR A 196 -4.39 -1.25 1.76
C TYR A 196 -3.18 -1.84 1.02
N THR A 197 -2.95 -3.15 1.09
CA THR A 197 -1.82 -3.84 0.45
C THR A 197 -2.28 -5.06 -0.35
N GLY A 198 -1.41 -5.54 -1.25
CA GLY A 198 -1.67 -6.75 -2.01
C GLY A 198 -2.84 -6.55 -2.96
N ALA A 199 -3.85 -7.43 -2.90
CA ALA A 199 -5.05 -7.32 -3.69
C ALA A 199 -6.09 -6.37 -3.06
N GLY A 200 -5.97 -6.01 -1.78
CA GLY A 200 -6.95 -5.20 -1.04
C GLY A 200 -7.46 -3.97 -1.79
N PRO A 201 -6.57 -3.09 -2.30
CA PRO A 201 -6.99 -1.89 -3.04
C PRO A 201 -7.84 -2.18 -4.29
N ALA A 202 -7.71 -3.36 -4.90
CA ALA A 202 -8.47 -3.74 -6.09
C ALA A 202 -9.89 -4.27 -5.77
N TYR A 203 -10.13 -4.69 -4.53
CA TYR A 203 -11.39 -5.30 -4.07
C TYR A 203 -12.17 -4.43 -3.08
N SER A 204 -11.53 -3.45 -2.44
CA SER A 204 -12.15 -2.67 -1.35
C SER A 204 -12.86 -1.40 -1.82
N GLY A 205 -12.65 -0.99 -3.08
CA GLY A 205 -13.16 0.28 -3.58
C GLY A 205 -12.69 1.45 -2.71
N ARG A 206 -13.56 2.43 -2.46
CA ARG A 206 -13.27 3.52 -1.51
C ARG A 206 -13.49 3.04 -0.08
N ILE A 207 -12.44 3.06 0.73
CA ILE A 207 -12.49 2.69 2.15
C ILE A 207 -12.99 3.89 2.97
N LEU A 208 -14.05 3.70 3.75
CA LEU A 208 -14.65 4.73 4.59
C LEU A 208 -14.48 4.32 6.05
N PHE A 209 -13.53 4.93 6.75
CA PHE A 209 -13.17 4.50 8.10
C PHE A 209 -13.95 5.25 9.19
N ASP A 210 -14.41 4.51 10.20
CA ASP A 210 -15.04 5.06 11.40
C ASP A 210 -14.47 4.41 12.68
N GLY A 211 -14.00 5.24 13.62
CA GLY A 211 -13.46 4.80 14.91
C GLY A 211 -14.52 4.36 15.92
N LEU A 212 -15.81 4.43 15.59
CA LEU A 212 -16.96 4.07 16.45
C LEU A 212 -17.02 4.84 17.77
N GLY A 213 -16.39 6.03 17.81
CA GLY A 213 -16.25 6.83 19.03
C GLY A 213 -15.31 6.21 20.07
N ALA A 214 -14.44 5.27 19.68
CA ALA A 214 -13.45 4.70 20.59
C ALA A 214 -12.47 5.79 21.09
N PRO A 215 -12.30 5.95 22.41
CA PRO A 215 -11.33 6.90 22.95
C PRO A 215 -9.89 6.43 22.70
N ALA A 216 -8.92 7.36 22.76
CA ALA A 216 -7.50 7.06 22.56
C ALA A 216 -6.96 5.93 23.47
N SER A 217 -7.53 5.76 24.66
CA SER A 217 -7.19 4.69 25.60
C SER A 217 -7.50 3.28 25.11
N VAL A 218 -8.47 3.10 24.19
CA VAL A 218 -8.74 1.80 23.55
C VAL A 218 -7.51 1.36 22.73
N TYR A 219 -6.87 2.32 22.07
CA TYR A 219 -5.72 2.11 21.19
C TYR A 219 -4.38 2.08 21.92
N ALA A 220 -4.32 2.60 23.15
CA ALA A 220 -3.09 2.69 23.92
C ALA A 220 -2.45 1.31 24.10
N ASP A 221 -1.14 1.19 23.89
CA ASP A 221 -0.38 -0.06 24.05
C ASP A 221 -0.82 -1.25 23.18
N VAL A 222 -1.74 -1.06 22.22
CA VAL A 222 -2.04 -2.09 21.22
C VAL A 222 -0.99 -1.99 20.11
N PRO A 223 -0.20 -3.05 19.86
CA PRO A 223 0.80 -3.02 18.80
C PRO A 223 0.17 -2.70 17.45
N VAL A 224 0.84 -1.85 16.68
CA VAL A 224 0.40 -1.47 15.33
C VAL A 224 1.06 -2.41 14.31
N ALA A 225 0.30 -2.87 13.33
CA ALA A 225 0.82 -3.74 12.27
C ALA A 225 1.66 -2.95 11.25
N ALA A 226 1.23 -1.74 10.88
CA ALA A 226 1.97 -0.80 10.05
C ALA A 226 1.49 0.64 10.27
N CYS A 227 2.35 1.61 10.00
CA CYS A 227 1.97 3.02 9.95
C CYS A 227 1.79 3.48 8.50
N ARG A 228 0.66 4.11 8.17
CA ARG A 228 0.50 4.74 6.86
C ARG A 228 1.40 5.96 6.75
N LEU A 229 2.03 6.12 5.58
CA LEU A 229 2.76 7.32 5.20
C LEU A 229 1.80 8.48 4.94
N CYS A 230 2.14 9.65 5.44
CA CYS A 230 1.29 10.83 5.36
C CYS A 230 2.10 12.11 5.13
N ALA A 231 1.42 13.19 4.72
CA ALA A 231 2.07 14.46 4.41
C ALA A 231 2.79 15.05 5.63
N GLU A 232 2.28 14.78 6.83
CA GLU A 232 2.82 15.24 8.10
C GLU A 232 4.25 14.70 8.35
N ASP A 233 4.59 13.54 7.77
CA ASP A 233 5.95 12.98 7.86
C ASP A 233 7.00 13.86 7.15
N ARG A 234 6.57 14.75 6.24
CA ARG A 234 7.44 15.65 5.45
C ARG A 234 8.03 16.80 6.27
N MET A 235 7.23 17.41 7.14
CA MET A 235 7.51 18.74 7.68
C MET A 235 8.77 18.84 8.56
N PRO A 236 9.11 17.84 9.39
CA PRO A 236 10.37 17.88 10.16
C PRO A 236 11.61 17.67 9.28
N ALA A 237 11.47 16.95 8.17
CA ALA A 237 12.59 16.42 7.39
C ALA A 237 13.01 17.30 6.22
N LEU A 238 12.07 18.05 5.63
CA LEU A 238 12.32 18.94 4.49
C LEU A 238 12.18 20.40 4.88
N ALA A 239 12.91 20.82 5.92
CA ALA A 239 12.93 22.22 6.34
C ALA A 239 13.44 23.15 5.20
N PRO A 240 12.99 24.42 5.14
CA PRO A 240 13.50 25.38 4.18
C PRO A 240 15.03 25.47 4.21
N ARG A 241 15.64 25.57 3.04
CA ARG A 241 17.10 25.67 2.92
C ARG A 241 17.59 26.99 3.50
N ASP A 242 18.70 26.92 4.23
CA ASP A 242 19.44 28.11 4.64
C ASP A 242 19.86 28.92 3.41
N ARG A 243 19.63 30.24 3.45
CA ARG A 243 19.99 31.18 2.36
C ARG A 243 21.49 31.22 2.10
N ALA A 244 22.33 30.87 3.09
CA ALA A 244 23.77 30.79 2.96
C ALA A 244 24.28 29.39 2.55
N ALA A 245 23.39 28.41 2.36
CA ALA A 245 23.79 27.06 2.00
C ALA A 245 24.41 26.98 0.58
N HIS A 246 25.47 26.19 0.45
CA HIS A 246 26.06 25.84 -0.84
C HIS A 246 25.77 24.38 -1.21
N LYS A 247 25.98 24.03 -2.49
CA LYS A 247 25.73 22.69 -3.05
C LYS A 247 26.25 21.53 -2.20
N GLY A 248 27.46 21.63 -1.64
CA GLY A 248 28.03 20.56 -0.79
C GLY A 248 27.22 20.22 0.47
N ARG A 249 26.35 21.10 0.96
CA ARG A 249 25.51 20.85 2.15
C ARG A 249 24.35 19.89 1.87
N PHE A 250 23.97 19.72 0.61
CA PHE A 250 22.86 18.86 0.19
C PHE A 250 23.35 17.54 -0.44
N GLY A 251 24.60 17.17 -0.14
CA GLY A 251 25.23 15.94 -0.56
C GLY A 251 25.50 15.83 -2.05
N HIS A 252 26.20 14.76 -2.43
CA HIS A 252 26.47 14.39 -3.80
C HIS A 252 25.96 12.97 -4.07
N VAL A 253 24.99 12.84 -4.97
CA VAL A 253 24.45 11.54 -5.40
C VAL A 253 25.20 11.05 -6.63
N LEU A 254 25.75 9.84 -6.57
CA LEU A 254 26.32 9.13 -7.71
C LEU A 254 25.37 8.01 -8.17
N CYS A 255 24.80 8.13 -9.36
CA CYS A 255 24.01 7.08 -9.98
C CYS A 255 24.90 6.18 -10.85
N VAL A 256 24.93 4.87 -10.58
CA VAL A 256 25.77 3.87 -11.25
C VAL A 256 24.89 2.91 -12.03
N GLY A 257 25.00 2.88 -13.35
CA GLY A 257 24.14 2.07 -14.20
C GLY A 257 24.19 2.43 -15.68
N GLY A 258 23.13 2.11 -16.40
CA GLY A 258 23.00 2.45 -17.81
C GLY A 258 23.98 1.70 -18.72
N ASN A 259 23.95 0.38 -18.67
CA ASN A 259 24.70 -0.49 -19.56
C ASN A 259 24.13 -0.44 -21.00
N THR A 260 24.75 -1.16 -21.92
CA THR A 260 24.41 -1.19 -23.35
C THR A 260 22.91 -1.45 -23.55
N GLY A 261 22.23 -0.52 -24.24
CA GLY A 261 20.78 -0.58 -24.50
C GLY A 261 19.87 -0.04 -23.38
N MET A 262 20.42 0.31 -22.22
CA MET A 262 19.62 0.73 -21.04
C MET A 262 20.10 2.04 -20.41
N ALA A 263 20.83 2.87 -21.17
CA ALA A 263 21.37 4.14 -20.69
C ALA A 263 20.29 5.04 -20.04
N GLY A 264 19.08 5.07 -20.59
CA GLY A 264 17.99 5.93 -20.08
C GLY A 264 17.61 5.70 -18.62
N ALA A 265 17.73 4.47 -18.10
CA ALA A 265 17.36 4.13 -16.72
C ALA A 265 18.17 4.92 -15.69
N VAL A 266 19.50 4.93 -15.82
CA VAL A 266 20.37 5.68 -14.90
C VAL A 266 20.19 7.19 -15.03
N VAL A 267 19.82 7.69 -16.22
CA VAL A 267 19.52 9.11 -16.43
C VAL A 267 18.26 9.53 -15.68
N MET A 268 17.20 8.73 -15.74
CA MET A 268 15.96 9.00 -15.00
C MET A 268 16.21 9.04 -13.49
N ALA A 269 16.99 8.09 -12.96
CA ALA A 269 17.38 8.09 -11.55
C ALA A 269 18.18 9.35 -11.18
N ALA A 270 19.16 9.74 -12.00
CA ALA A 270 19.95 10.94 -11.74
C ALA A 270 19.12 12.23 -11.83
N GLU A 271 18.23 12.34 -12.82
CA GLU A 271 17.34 13.49 -12.94
C GLU A 271 16.38 13.59 -11.74
N ALA A 272 15.82 12.47 -11.31
CA ALA A 272 14.97 12.42 -10.12
C ALA A 272 15.74 12.88 -8.87
N ALA A 273 16.97 12.40 -8.64
CA ALA A 273 17.81 12.84 -7.53
C ALA A 273 18.08 14.35 -7.56
N LEU A 274 18.35 14.91 -8.75
CA LEU A 274 18.52 16.35 -8.95
C LEU A 274 17.22 17.11 -8.60
N ARG A 275 16.06 16.66 -9.09
CA ARG A 275 14.75 17.29 -8.86
C ARG A 275 14.27 17.20 -7.42
N THR A 276 14.71 16.17 -6.71
CA THR A 276 14.51 15.97 -5.27
C THR A 276 15.43 16.85 -4.41
N GLY A 277 16.42 17.51 -5.04
CA GLY A 277 17.25 18.52 -4.39
C GLY A 277 18.64 18.05 -3.96
N ALA A 278 19.17 16.95 -4.49
CA ALA A 278 20.59 16.65 -4.30
C ALA A 278 21.46 17.87 -4.66
N GLY A 279 22.49 18.14 -3.88
CA GLY A 279 23.36 19.29 -4.09
C GLY A 279 24.21 19.16 -5.35
N LEU A 280 24.71 17.96 -5.59
CA LEU A 280 25.38 17.53 -6.81
C LEU A 280 24.82 16.18 -7.24
N THR A 281 24.77 15.96 -8.55
CA THR A 281 24.40 14.67 -9.14
C THR A 281 25.40 14.27 -10.22
N SER A 282 25.89 13.04 -10.14
CA SER A 282 26.75 12.43 -11.16
C SER A 282 26.18 11.10 -11.66
N VAL A 283 26.54 10.74 -12.89
CA VAL A 283 26.29 9.43 -13.48
C VAL A 283 27.61 8.74 -13.77
N ALA A 284 27.78 7.51 -13.29
CA ALA A 284 28.79 6.56 -13.73
C ALA A 284 28.14 5.53 -14.65
N THR A 285 28.55 5.53 -15.92
CA THR A 285 27.98 4.67 -16.97
C THR A 285 29.08 4.16 -17.91
N ARG A 286 28.72 3.37 -18.93
CA ARG A 286 29.65 2.93 -19.97
C ARG A 286 30.25 4.15 -20.69
N ALA A 287 31.52 4.10 -21.07
CA ALA A 287 32.18 5.25 -21.71
C ALA A 287 31.47 5.73 -22.98
N ALA A 288 30.90 4.80 -23.75
CA ALA A 288 30.12 5.09 -24.95
C ALA A 288 28.86 5.95 -24.69
N HIS A 289 28.32 5.95 -23.47
CA HIS A 289 27.07 6.65 -23.14
C HIS A 289 27.28 7.97 -22.41
N ALA A 290 28.47 8.22 -21.86
CA ALA A 290 28.70 9.36 -20.96
C ALA A 290 28.44 10.72 -21.64
N GLY A 291 28.94 10.90 -22.86
CA GLY A 291 28.71 12.13 -23.64
C GLY A 291 27.24 12.32 -24.04
N LEU A 292 26.57 11.23 -24.45
CA LEU A 292 25.15 11.25 -24.83
C LEU A 292 24.27 11.59 -23.63
N THR A 293 24.60 11.03 -22.46
CA THR A 293 23.84 11.28 -21.22
C THR A 293 23.94 12.75 -20.79
N ALA A 294 25.13 13.35 -20.92
CA ALA A 294 25.33 14.77 -20.60
C ALA A 294 24.51 15.73 -21.48
N MET A 295 24.10 15.30 -22.69
CA MET A 295 23.25 16.10 -23.56
C MET A 295 21.78 16.14 -23.11
N ILE A 296 21.31 15.13 -22.35
CA ILE A 296 19.91 15.06 -21.90
C ILE A 296 19.66 16.05 -20.76
N ARG A 297 20.60 16.13 -19.81
CA ARG A 297 20.58 17.07 -18.67
C ARG A 297 21.98 17.59 -18.37
N PRO A 298 22.32 18.83 -18.76
CA PRO A 298 23.66 19.37 -18.59
C PRO A 298 24.05 19.58 -17.12
N GLU A 299 23.08 19.67 -16.21
CA GLU A 299 23.31 19.77 -14.77
C GLU A 299 23.90 18.48 -14.16
N ILE A 300 23.81 17.34 -14.87
CA ILE A 300 24.26 16.04 -14.39
C ILE A 300 25.68 15.75 -14.91
N MET A 301 26.62 15.52 -13.99
CA MET A 301 28.00 15.22 -14.33
C MET A 301 28.15 13.75 -14.76
N CYS A 302 28.33 13.52 -16.06
CA CYS A 302 28.37 12.17 -16.61
C CYS A 302 29.80 11.69 -16.84
N ARG A 303 30.11 10.46 -16.40
CA ARG A 303 31.45 9.88 -16.47
C ARG A 303 31.40 8.45 -17.02
N GLY A 304 32.26 8.19 -17.99
CA GLY A 304 32.54 6.85 -18.49
C GLY A 304 33.38 6.08 -17.48
N VAL A 305 33.00 4.84 -17.21
CA VAL A 305 33.69 3.95 -16.27
C VAL A 305 33.90 2.60 -16.94
N GLU A 306 35.16 2.27 -17.21
CA GLU A 306 35.55 0.97 -17.77
C GLU A 306 36.44 0.17 -16.80
N THR A 307 37.01 0.84 -15.80
CA THR A 307 37.92 0.27 -14.81
C THR A 307 37.47 0.52 -13.36
N ASN A 308 37.94 -0.32 -12.43
CA ASN A 308 37.64 -0.17 -10.99
C ASN A 308 38.24 1.10 -10.38
N GLY A 309 39.33 1.62 -10.94
CA GLY A 309 40.00 2.84 -10.46
C GLY A 309 39.17 4.09 -10.71
N GLU A 310 38.56 4.19 -11.90
CA GLU A 310 37.67 5.29 -12.29
C GLU A 310 36.45 5.37 -11.36
N LEU A 311 35.77 4.24 -11.15
CA LEU A 311 34.62 4.19 -10.25
C LEU A 311 34.99 4.53 -8.80
N ALA A 312 36.14 4.04 -8.32
CA ALA A 312 36.61 4.33 -6.97
C ALA A 312 36.82 5.83 -6.73
N ALA A 313 37.30 6.56 -7.73
CA ALA A 313 37.48 8.01 -7.64
C ALA A 313 36.13 8.74 -7.53
N LEU A 314 35.11 8.29 -8.26
CA LEU A 314 33.76 8.86 -8.19
C LEU A 314 33.09 8.54 -6.86
N LEU A 315 33.20 7.31 -6.37
CA LEU A 315 32.67 6.92 -5.06
C LEU A 315 33.30 7.74 -3.93
N ARG A 316 34.60 8.05 -3.99
CA ARG A 316 35.25 8.89 -2.95
C ARG A 316 34.73 10.33 -2.90
N SER A 317 34.17 10.86 -3.98
CA SER A 317 33.64 12.23 -4.03
C SER A 317 32.13 12.32 -3.78
N ALA A 318 31.45 11.18 -3.72
CA ALA A 318 30.01 11.10 -3.48
C ALA A 318 29.69 11.01 -1.98
N SER A 319 28.47 11.40 -1.62
CA SER A 319 27.90 11.21 -0.28
C SER A 319 27.01 9.96 -0.24
N VAL A 320 26.34 9.64 -1.35
CA VAL A 320 25.42 8.50 -1.51
C VAL A 320 25.59 7.94 -2.91
N ALA A 321 25.44 6.62 -3.08
CA ALA A 321 25.38 6.00 -4.40
C ALA A 321 24.06 5.26 -4.64
N ALA A 322 23.45 5.47 -5.79
CA ALA A 322 22.33 4.68 -6.30
C ALA A 322 22.86 3.75 -7.39
N ILE A 323 22.57 2.45 -7.31
CA ILE A 323 23.08 1.46 -8.26
C ILE A 323 21.99 0.48 -8.68
N GLY A 324 21.99 0.11 -9.96
CA GLY A 324 21.06 -0.89 -10.49
C GLY A 324 20.26 -0.49 -11.71
N PRO A 325 19.73 0.75 -11.83
CA PRO A 325 18.99 1.20 -13.01
C PRO A 325 19.72 0.92 -14.33
N GLY A 326 19.21 -0.04 -15.09
CA GLY A 326 19.79 -0.49 -16.36
C GLY A 326 21.21 -1.04 -16.25
N LEU A 327 21.62 -1.59 -15.11
CA LEU A 327 23.01 -2.05 -14.89
C LEU A 327 23.38 -3.26 -15.76
N GLY A 328 22.41 -4.11 -16.10
CA GLY A 328 22.68 -5.42 -16.69
C GLY A 328 23.32 -6.40 -15.68
N GLN A 329 23.72 -7.57 -16.15
CA GLN A 329 24.26 -8.65 -15.30
C GLN A 329 25.57 -9.24 -15.86
N ASP A 330 26.21 -8.51 -16.76
CA ASP A 330 27.47 -8.91 -17.40
C ASP A 330 28.69 -8.70 -16.49
N GLY A 331 29.89 -8.92 -17.05
CA GLY A 331 31.13 -8.73 -16.30
C GLY A 331 31.36 -7.27 -15.87
N TRP A 332 30.86 -6.28 -16.59
CA TRP A 332 30.96 -4.87 -16.19
C TRP A 332 30.07 -4.61 -14.97
N ALA A 333 28.81 -5.05 -15.04
CA ALA A 333 27.83 -4.93 -13.97
C ALA A 333 28.32 -5.53 -12.64
N ARG A 334 28.85 -6.77 -12.68
CA ARG A 334 29.41 -7.43 -11.48
C ARG A 334 30.57 -6.64 -10.87
N ARG A 335 31.49 -6.13 -11.71
CA ARG A 335 32.65 -5.35 -11.23
C ARG A 335 32.23 -4.05 -10.57
N VAL A 336 31.32 -3.29 -11.20
CA VAL A 336 30.88 -2.00 -10.64
C VAL A 336 30.02 -2.19 -9.39
N LEU A 337 29.20 -3.25 -9.33
CA LEU A 337 28.46 -3.62 -8.12
C LEU A 337 29.39 -3.96 -6.98
N ALA A 338 30.33 -4.90 -7.18
CA ALA A 338 31.31 -5.27 -6.15
C ALA A 338 32.03 -4.02 -5.60
N ARG A 339 32.43 -3.10 -6.49
CA ARG A 339 33.09 -1.86 -6.08
C ARG A 339 32.18 -0.89 -5.31
N ALA A 340 30.90 -0.82 -5.65
CA ALA A 340 29.93 -0.02 -4.90
C ALA A 340 29.67 -0.63 -3.51
N LEU A 341 29.56 -1.96 -3.42
CA LEU A 341 29.38 -2.68 -2.15
C LEU A 341 30.60 -2.54 -1.23
N ASP A 342 31.82 -2.52 -1.78
CA ASP A 342 33.06 -2.25 -1.03
C ASP A 342 33.16 -0.80 -0.50
N SER A 343 32.33 0.12 -0.99
CA SER A 343 32.34 1.51 -0.54
C SER A 343 31.69 1.65 0.83
N ARG A 344 32.10 2.66 1.61
CA ARG A 344 31.46 3.01 2.90
C ARG A 344 30.31 4.02 2.76
N LEU A 345 29.80 4.21 1.54
CA LEU A 345 28.71 5.14 1.29
C LEU A 345 27.36 4.49 1.57
N PRO A 346 26.38 5.24 2.06
CA PRO A 346 24.99 4.82 1.99
C PRO A 346 24.58 4.48 0.55
N LEU A 347 23.90 3.34 0.37
CA LEU A 347 23.49 2.85 -0.96
C LEU A 347 21.97 2.82 -1.15
N VAL A 348 21.52 3.09 -2.38
CA VAL A 348 20.19 2.70 -2.86
C VAL A 348 20.38 1.67 -3.96
N VAL A 349 19.87 0.45 -3.76
CA VAL A 349 20.09 -0.68 -4.65
C VAL A 349 18.77 -1.11 -5.28
N ASP A 350 18.71 -1.10 -6.61
CA ASP A 350 17.49 -1.40 -7.37
C ASP A 350 17.76 -2.37 -8.53
N ALA A 351 16.70 -2.85 -9.17
CA ALA A 351 16.73 -3.49 -10.48
C ALA A 351 17.82 -4.59 -10.63
N ASP A 352 18.70 -4.44 -11.61
CA ASP A 352 19.74 -5.43 -11.91
C ASP A 352 20.77 -5.61 -10.80
N ALA A 353 21.00 -4.59 -9.96
CA ALA A 353 21.87 -4.76 -8.80
C ALA A 353 21.22 -5.69 -7.76
N LEU A 354 19.90 -5.68 -7.61
CA LEU A 354 19.18 -6.65 -6.77
C LEU A 354 19.25 -8.06 -7.37
N ASN A 355 19.22 -8.20 -8.70
CA ASN A 355 19.36 -9.51 -9.37
C ASN A 355 20.73 -10.14 -9.14
N LEU A 356 21.78 -9.33 -9.17
CA LEU A 356 23.15 -9.77 -8.86
C LEU A 356 23.31 -10.04 -7.35
N LEU A 357 22.73 -9.19 -6.50
CA LEU A 357 22.74 -9.39 -5.05
C LEU A 357 22.03 -10.69 -4.63
N ALA A 358 20.97 -11.11 -5.34
CA ALA A 358 20.32 -12.39 -5.09
C ALA A 358 21.21 -13.60 -5.39
N GLN A 359 22.24 -13.46 -6.23
CA GLN A 359 23.20 -14.53 -6.54
C GLN A 359 24.30 -14.62 -5.48
N GLU A 360 24.72 -13.48 -4.94
CA GLU A 360 25.75 -13.37 -3.89
C GLU A 360 25.23 -12.49 -2.74
N PRO A 361 24.31 -13.02 -1.89
CA PRO A 361 23.67 -12.22 -0.85
C PRO A 361 24.67 -11.74 0.20
N ILE A 362 24.60 -10.45 0.51
CA ILE A 362 25.31 -9.84 1.64
C ILE A 362 24.35 -9.01 2.48
N ALA A 363 24.62 -8.90 3.77
CA ALA A 363 23.89 -8.00 4.67
C ALA A 363 24.72 -6.73 4.94
N ARG A 364 24.04 -5.58 4.98
CA ARG A 364 24.67 -4.27 5.18
C ARG A 364 23.68 -3.33 5.88
N GLY A 365 24.14 -2.47 6.79
CA GLY A 365 23.26 -1.63 7.63
C GLY A 365 22.88 -0.26 7.04
N ASP A 366 23.63 0.22 6.05
CA ASP A 366 23.56 1.56 5.48
C ASP A 366 23.08 1.53 4.03
N TRP A 367 21.97 0.84 3.76
CA TRP A 367 21.39 0.82 2.42
C TRP A 367 19.86 0.67 2.39
N VAL A 368 19.30 1.08 1.26
CA VAL A 368 17.89 0.89 0.89
C VAL A 368 17.82 -0.07 -0.30
N LEU A 369 17.05 -1.15 -0.17
CA LEU A 369 16.73 -2.06 -1.28
C LEU A 369 15.32 -1.75 -1.79
N THR A 370 15.12 -1.67 -3.09
CA THR A 370 13.81 -1.30 -3.68
C THR A 370 13.17 -2.39 -4.55
N PRO A 371 13.06 -3.66 -4.10
CA PRO A 371 12.58 -4.75 -4.95
C PRO A 371 11.11 -4.61 -5.35
N HIS A 372 10.80 -4.94 -6.60
CA HIS A 372 9.45 -5.36 -6.99
C HIS A 372 9.19 -6.82 -6.55
N PRO A 373 7.95 -7.35 -6.61
CA PRO A 373 7.66 -8.69 -6.06
C PRO A 373 8.53 -9.82 -6.64
N GLY A 374 8.79 -9.81 -7.96
CA GLY A 374 9.73 -10.77 -8.57
C GLY A 374 11.20 -10.62 -8.12
N GLU A 375 11.71 -9.41 -7.86
CA GLU A 375 13.06 -9.21 -7.30
C GLU A 375 13.13 -9.69 -5.85
N ALA A 376 12.11 -9.37 -5.05
CA ALA A 376 11.96 -9.85 -3.69
C ALA A 376 11.95 -11.38 -3.62
N ALA A 377 11.25 -12.03 -4.55
CA ALA A 377 11.19 -13.49 -4.63
C ALA A 377 12.57 -14.11 -4.92
N ARG A 378 13.36 -13.50 -5.82
CA ARG A 378 14.74 -13.95 -6.09
C ARG A 378 15.62 -13.79 -4.86
N LEU A 379 15.56 -12.63 -4.19
CA LEU A 379 16.33 -12.36 -2.97
C LEU A 379 15.98 -13.33 -1.83
N LEU A 380 14.71 -13.69 -1.67
CA LEU A 380 14.23 -14.61 -0.62
C LEU A 380 14.34 -16.10 -0.99
N GLY A 381 14.73 -16.42 -2.23
CA GLY A 381 14.77 -17.79 -2.73
C GLY A 381 13.40 -18.46 -2.81
N CYS A 382 12.33 -17.72 -3.12
CA CYS A 382 10.96 -18.22 -3.16
C CYS A 382 10.23 -17.85 -4.46
N LYS A 383 8.96 -18.28 -4.58
CA LYS A 383 8.10 -17.89 -5.70
C LYS A 383 7.53 -16.49 -5.50
N THR A 384 7.29 -15.74 -6.58
CA THR A 384 6.61 -14.43 -6.54
C THR A 384 5.23 -14.50 -5.88
N SER A 385 4.50 -15.60 -6.06
CA SER A 385 3.21 -15.80 -5.40
C SER A 385 3.33 -15.80 -3.87
N ALA A 386 4.37 -16.43 -3.31
CA ALA A 386 4.59 -16.45 -1.87
C ALA A 386 4.88 -15.05 -1.30
N VAL A 387 5.55 -14.19 -2.07
CA VAL A 387 5.74 -12.77 -1.71
C VAL A 387 4.42 -12.01 -1.75
N GLN A 388 3.56 -12.30 -2.73
CA GLN A 388 2.27 -11.62 -2.88
C GLN A 388 1.23 -12.10 -1.85
N ASP A 389 1.30 -13.36 -1.41
CA ASP A 389 0.40 -13.93 -0.40
C ASP A 389 0.61 -13.31 1.00
N ASP A 390 1.84 -12.91 1.33
CA ASP A 390 2.18 -12.18 2.56
C ASP A 390 3.30 -11.14 2.32
N ARG A 391 2.91 -10.04 1.66
CA ARG A 391 3.81 -8.89 1.40
C ARG A 391 4.40 -8.30 2.70
N PRO A 392 3.62 -8.09 3.79
CA PRO A 392 4.16 -7.60 5.06
C PRO A 392 5.30 -8.46 5.62
N GLU A 393 5.13 -9.78 5.65
CA GLU A 393 6.19 -10.65 6.17
C GLU A 393 7.37 -10.74 5.20
N ALA A 394 7.13 -10.80 3.89
CA ALA A 394 8.21 -10.77 2.90
C ALA A 394 9.10 -9.52 3.04
N ALA A 395 8.50 -8.34 3.20
CA ALA A 395 9.23 -7.08 3.40
C ALA A 395 10.06 -7.09 4.70
N ARG A 396 9.49 -7.56 5.81
CA ARG A 396 10.21 -7.68 7.09
C ARG A 396 11.34 -8.70 7.02
N ARG A 397 11.10 -9.85 6.38
CA ARG A 397 12.11 -10.89 6.20
C ARG A 397 13.30 -10.37 5.40
N LEU A 398 13.05 -9.69 4.28
CA LEU A 398 14.10 -9.02 3.51
C LEU A 398 14.89 -8.02 4.36
N ALA A 399 14.19 -7.18 5.13
CA ALA A 399 14.84 -6.17 5.95
C ALA A 399 15.77 -6.78 7.02
N ARG A 400 15.36 -7.91 7.63
CA ARG A 400 16.19 -8.66 8.58
C ARG A 400 17.36 -9.39 7.90
N GLU A 401 17.10 -10.16 6.84
CA GLU A 401 18.12 -10.97 6.17
C GLU A 401 19.24 -10.12 5.55
N PHE A 402 18.90 -8.97 4.96
CA PHE A 402 19.86 -8.08 4.32
C PHE A 402 20.31 -6.93 5.24
N ASN A 403 19.83 -6.88 6.49
CA ASN A 403 20.02 -5.77 7.43
C ASN A 403 19.68 -4.39 6.84
N ALA A 404 18.71 -4.34 5.92
CA ALA A 404 18.43 -3.19 5.06
C ALA A 404 17.12 -2.48 5.42
N VAL A 405 16.99 -1.22 4.99
CA VAL A 405 15.67 -0.64 4.75
C VAL A 405 15.15 -1.18 3.42
N VAL A 406 13.94 -1.75 3.41
CA VAL A 406 13.39 -2.40 2.21
C VAL A 406 12.12 -1.69 1.78
N VAL A 407 12.08 -1.28 0.51
CA VAL A 407 10.90 -0.76 -0.18
C VAL A 407 10.36 -1.86 -1.10
N LEU A 408 9.36 -2.61 -0.64
CA LEU A 408 8.70 -3.63 -1.43
C LEU A 408 7.61 -2.98 -2.32
N LYS A 409 7.93 -2.82 -3.60
CA LYS A 409 7.09 -2.10 -4.58
C LYS A 409 5.79 -2.88 -4.89
N GLY A 410 4.75 -2.15 -5.27
CA GLY A 410 3.44 -2.66 -5.70
C GLY A 410 2.28 -1.89 -5.05
N ALA A 411 1.05 -2.32 -5.31
CA ALA A 411 -0.14 -1.73 -4.68
C ALA A 411 -0.05 -1.84 -3.15
N GLY A 412 -0.15 -0.72 -2.46
CA GLY A 412 0.25 -0.62 -1.06
C GLY A 412 1.75 -0.88 -0.90
N THR A 413 2.59 0.05 -1.37
CA THR A 413 4.05 -0.14 -1.25
C THR A 413 4.43 -0.16 0.22
N LEU A 414 5.25 -1.14 0.61
CA LEU A 414 5.66 -1.33 2.01
C LEU A 414 7.10 -0.89 2.21
N VAL A 415 7.36 -0.19 3.31
CA VAL A 415 8.72 0.15 3.76
C VAL A 415 8.98 -0.59 5.06
N ALA A 416 9.96 -1.49 5.09
CA ALA A 416 10.35 -2.26 6.27
C ALA A 416 11.76 -1.90 6.72
N THR A 417 12.01 -2.00 8.02
CA THR A 417 13.34 -1.79 8.62
C THR A 417 13.81 -3.05 9.36
N PRO A 418 15.13 -3.20 9.62
CA PRO A 418 15.65 -4.38 10.32
C PRO A 418 15.07 -4.57 11.73
N SER A 419 14.61 -3.49 12.37
CA SER A 419 13.95 -3.53 13.68
C SER A 419 12.53 -4.11 13.64
N GLY A 420 11.98 -4.38 12.45
CA GLY A 420 10.64 -4.92 12.26
C GLY A 420 9.54 -3.87 12.06
N ALA A 421 9.87 -2.58 12.18
CA ALA A 421 8.93 -1.51 11.88
C ALA A 421 8.54 -1.51 10.39
N LEU A 422 7.25 -1.23 10.13
CA LEU A 422 6.63 -1.35 8.81
C LEU A 422 5.78 -0.10 8.55
N TRP A 423 5.92 0.44 7.34
CA TRP A 423 5.09 1.53 6.83
C TRP A 423 4.43 1.13 5.52
N LEU A 424 3.31 1.78 5.21
CA LEU A 424 2.53 1.56 3.98
C LEU A 424 2.27 2.89 3.27
N SER A 425 2.45 2.91 1.95
CA SER A 425 1.99 4.00 1.09
C SER A 425 0.77 3.55 0.30
N ASP A 426 -0.32 4.30 0.45
CA ASP A 426 -1.55 4.19 -0.33
C ASP A 426 -1.61 5.19 -1.50
N THR A 427 -0.58 6.03 -1.64
CA THR A 427 -0.40 6.96 -2.77
C THR A 427 0.05 6.24 -4.04
N GLY A 428 -0.26 6.82 -5.19
CA GLY A 428 0.05 6.27 -6.50
C GLY A 428 -1.17 5.65 -7.16
N ASN A 429 -1.07 5.42 -8.46
CA ASN A 429 -2.18 4.98 -9.31
C ASN A 429 -1.73 3.94 -10.35
N PRO A 430 -2.67 3.23 -11.01
CA PRO A 430 -2.37 2.24 -12.04
C PRO A 430 -1.52 2.76 -13.21
N GLY A 431 -1.52 4.06 -13.50
CA GLY A 431 -0.67 4.67 -14.54
C GLY A 431 0.82 4.49 -14.29
N MET A 432 1.23 4.21 -13.05
CA MET A 432 2.60 3.91 -12.66
C MET A 432 3.08 2.53 -13.10
N ALA A 433 2.23 1.70 -13.70
CA ALA A 433 2.63 0.43 -14.30
C ALA A 433 3.34 0.63 -15.66
N SER A 434 4.35 1.50 -15.69
CA SER A 434 5.13 1.87 -16.87
C SER A 434 6.64 1.85 -16.58
N GLY A 435 7.45 1.71 -17.64
CA GLY A 435 8.91 1.70 -17.52
C GLY A 435 9.46 3.03 -16.97
N GLY A 436 10.50 2.96 -16.15
CA GLY A 436 11.17 4.14 -15.58
C GLY A 436 10.65 4.63 -14.23
N MET A 437 9.48 4.14 -13.77
CA MET A 437 8.94 4.51 -12.45
C MET A 437 9.84 4.04 -11.30
N GLY A 438 10.39 2.81 -11.41
CA GLY A 438 11.37 2.31 -10.45
C GLY A 438 12.66 3.13 -10.42
N ASP A 439 13.17 3.51 -11.60
CA ASP A 439 14.39 4.31 -11.72
C ASP A 439 14.22 5.70 -11.09
N THR A 440 13.07 6.33 -11.33
CA THR A 440 12.70 7.61 -10.73
C THR A 440 12.61 7.50 -9.22
N LEU A 441 11.93 6.47 -8.68
CA LEU A 441 11.87 6.22 -7.23
C LEU A 441 13.27 6.06 -6.61
N THR A 442 14.16 5.30 -7.25
CA THR A 442 15.56 5.12 -6.82
C THR A 442 16.28 6.46 -6.71
N GLY A 443 16.12 7.33 -7.71
CA GLY A 443 16.65 8.68 -7.69
C GLY A 443 16.08 9.56 -6.58
N VAL A 444 14.76 9.54 -6.38
CA VAL A 444 14.09 10.29 -5.31
C VAL A 444 14.64 9.85 -3.95
N ILE A 445 14.72 8.55 -3.67
CA ILE A 445 15.25 8.04 -2.39
C ILE A 445 16.71 8.46 -2.21
N ALA A 446 17.54 8.33 -3.24
CA ALA A 446 18.95 8.72 -3.16
C ALA A 446 19.14 10.23 -2.92
N GLY A 447 18.33 11.07 -3.57
CA GLY A 447 18.33 12.52 -3.37
C GLY A 447 17.93 12.91 -1.95
N LEU A 448 16.95 12.24 -1.35
CA LEU A 448 16.56 12.44 0.04
C LEU A 448 17.64 11.93 1.00
N LEU A 449 18.20 10.75 0.74
CA LEU A 449 19.23 10.13 1.56
C LEU A 449 20.48 11.01 1.65
N ALA A 450 20.85 11.68 0.56
CA ALA A 450 21.95 12.65 0.53
C ALA A 450 21.70 13.89 1.41
N GLN A 451 20.44 14.21 1.69
CA GLN A 451 20.03 15.37 2.48
C GLN A 451 19.73 15.00 3.95
N THR A 452 19.28 13.78 4.24
CA THR A 452 18.86 13.35 5.58
C THR A 452 19.89 12.48 6.31
N ALA A 453 20.76 11.78 5.57
CA ALA A 453 21.62 10.72 6.10
C ALA A 453 20.88 9.63 6.90
N ASP A 454 19.57 9.47 6.66
CA ASP A 454 18.71 8.46 7.31
C ASP A 454 17.97 7.66 6.22
N SER A 455 18.37 6.40 6.06
CA SER A 455 17.81 5.46 5.09
C SER A 455 16.32 5.21 5.29
N ALA A 456 15.85 5.12 6.54
CA ALA A 456 14.45 4.84 6.84
C ALA A 456 13.60 6.08 6.54
N LEU A 457 14.06 7.27 6.92
CA LEU A 457 13.38 8.53 6.60
C LEU A 457 13.36 8.77 5.08
N ALA A 458 14.49 8.58 4.39
CA ALA A 458 14.59 8.79 2.95
C ALA A 458 13.69 7.83 2.15
N ALA A 459 13.64 6.54 2.53
CA ALA A 459 12.76 5.57 1.89
C ALA A 459 11.28 5.91 2.08
N ARG A 460 10.85 6.24 3.31
CA ARG A 460 9.47 6.62 3.61
C ARG A 460 9.04 7.85 2.82
N LEU A 461 9.82 8.93 2.89
CA LEU A 461 9.52 10.16 2.15
C LEU A 461 9.57 9.93 0.64
N GLY A 462 10.55 9.18 0.16
CA GLY A 462 10.72 8.94 -1.27
C GLY A 462 9.55 8.18 -1.88
N VAL A 463 9.07 7.14 -1.21
CA VAL A 463 7.88 6.38 -1.64
C VAL A 463 6.63 7.28 -1.65
N TRP A 464 6.40 8.04 -0.57
CA TRP A 464 5.22 8.91 -0.48
C TRP A 464 5.26 10.04 -1.54
N ILE A 465 6.39 10.72 -1.70
CA ILE A 465 6.56 11.79 -2.70
C ILE A 465 6.40 11.25 -4.11
N HIS A 466 6.97 10.08 -4.41
CA HIS A 466 6.89 9.44 -5.72
C HIS A 466 5.44 9.05 -6.06
N GLY A 467 4.74 8.36 -5.16
CA GLY A 467 3.33 8.01 -5.37
C GLY A 467 2.45 9.25 -5.49
N ARG A 468 2.62 10.23 -4.60
CA ARG A 468 1.82 11.46 -4.64
C ARG A 468 2.11 12.30 -5.89
N ALA A 469 3.34 12.30 -6.39
CA ALA A 469 3.69 12.95 -7.65
C ALA A 469 2.95 12.30 -8.82
N ALA A 470 2.81 10.97 -8.83
CA ALA A 470 2.07 10.26 -9.86
C ALA A 470 0.58 10.58 -9.81
N ASP A 471 -0.01 10.67 -8.62
CA ASP A 471 -1.44 11.05 -8.47
C ASP A 471 -1.71 12.46 -9.00
N LEU A 472 -0.78 13.38 -8.75
CA LEU A 472 -0.89 14.75 -9.26
C LEU A 472 -0.68 14.82 -10.78
N ALA A 473 0.22 14.01 -11.32
CA ALA A 473 0.50 13.95 -12.76
C ALA A 473 -0.64 13.28 -13.53
N ALA A 474 -1.39 12.37 -12.89
CA ALA A 474 -2.52 11.65 -13.48
C ALA A 474 -3.86 12.39 -13.34
N ALA A 475 -3.87 13.69 -13.00
CA ALA A 475 -5.10 14.45 -12.77
C ALA A 475 -6.06 14.44 -13.97
N ASP A 476 -5.52 14.40 -15.20
CA ASP A 476 -6.29 14.34 -16.45
C ASP A 476 -6.44 12.90 -17.00
N GLY A 477 -5.97 11.90 -16.26
CA GLY A 477 -6.02 10.48 -16.61
C GLY A 477 -4.70 9.74 -16.36
N GLU A 478 -4.82 8.43 -16.12
CA GLU A 478 -3.70 7.56 -15.74
C GLU A 478 -2.96 6.95 -16.95
N ARG A 479 -3.64 6.82 -18.09
CA ARG A 479 -3.09 6.15 -19.28
C ARG A 479 -2.07 7.05 -19.97
N GLY A 480 -0.88 6.51 -20.24
CA GLY A 480 0.20 7.24 -20.89
C GLY A 480 1.11 8.02 -19.94
N LEU A 481 0.88 7.92 -18.62
CA LEU A 481 1.75 8.52 -17.61
C LEU A 481 3.19 7.99 -17.74
N ALA A 482 4.12 8.89 -18.04
CA ALA A 482 5.54 8.59 -18.13
C ALA A 482 6.27 8.96 -16.83
N ALA A 483 7.38 8.28 -16.56
CA ALA A 483 8.19 8.53 -15.36
C ALA A 483 8.70 9.98 -15.26
N SER A 484 8.99 10.62 -16.40
CA SER A 484 9.41 12.03 -16.47
C SER A 484 8.31 13.00 -16.05
N ASP A 485 7.04 12.63 -16.18
CA ASP A 485 5.90 13.50 -15.86
C ASP A 485 5.79 13.73 -14.35
N LEU A 486 6.35 12.83 -13.53
CA LEU A 486 6.39 12.99 -12.08
C LEU A 486 7.32 14.11 -11.63
N LEU A 487 8.37 14.44 -12.41
CA LEU A 487 9.48 15.28 -11.95
C LEU A 487 9.08 16.71 -11.53
N PRO A 488 8.19 17.43 -12.25
CA PRO A 488 7.67 18.72 -11.79
C PRO A 488 6.91 18.61 -10.45
N HIS A 489 6.16 17.53 -10.27
CA HIS A 489 5.39 17.29 -9.05
C HIS A 489 6.28 16.87 -7.88
N VAL A 490 7.31 16.04 -8.12
CA VAL A 490 8.37 15.74 -7.14
C VAL A 490 9.00 17.04 -6.66
N ARG A 491 9.42 17.93 -7.58
CA ARG A 491 9.98 19.24 -7.21
C ARG A 491 9.02 20.03 -6.34
N ARG A 492 7.73 20.08 -6.67
CA ARG A 492 6.72 20.78 -5.85
C ARG A 492 6.60 20.15 -4.46
N LEU A 493 6.56 18.83 -4.38
CA LEU A 493 6.35 18.10 -3.13
C LEU A 493 7.54 18.13 -2.18
N VAL A 494 8.77 18.30 -2.67
CA VAL A 494 9.97 18.43 -1.81
C VAL A 494 10.23 19.85 -1.31
N ASN A 495 9.46 20.85 -1.78
CA ASN A 495 9.55 22.22 -1.27
C ASN A 495 8.47 22.45 -0.19
N PRO A 496 8.87 22.80 1.05
CA PRO A 496 7.95 23.04 2.17
C PRO A 496 7.11 24.31 2.01
#